data_AF-A0A967KFY6-F1
#
_entry.id   AF-A0A967KFY6-F1
#
_cell.length_a   1.000
_cell.length_b   1.000
_cell.length_c   1.000
_cell.angle_alpha   90.00
_cell.angle_beta   90.00
_cell.angle_gamma   90.00
#
_symmetry.space_group_name_H-M   'P 1'
#
loop_
_entity.id
_entity.type
_entity.pdbx_description
1 polymer ?
#
loop_
_entity_poly.entity_id
_entity_poly.type
_entity_poly.pdbx_seq_one_letter_code
_entity_poly.pdbx_strand_id
1 'polypeptide(L)'
;MKKVIECVPNFSEGRDMSVIKEITDAVEAVQGVELLDVDPGESTNRTVVTFIGEPEPVAEAAFRAVQKAAELIDMSVHEGEHARFGATDVCPFVPVSGATMEDCVEVARAVGKRIGEELGIPVYLYEHAASTPARRNLADVRSGEYEGLPEKLADPEWKPDFGPAEFNAKSGATAVGAREFLIAYNINLNTTDRRYANEIAYELRERGRWKRVGNIEPFYYKGEVVYFEEGKFPDGNSDFVAGSFEELAGFYREKYGGDLYERYRGIGLDPENLAGRPVYKDGMFTHLKGIGWVVDDYQCAQVSMNLTDFKVTPPHEVLEAAREIAVRRGIVVTGSEVVGVVPFEAMRQAGRYYLRRMQKSTGIPARDVVTTAVQAMGLGDVTNFDIDKKVIGLPVQDGPLVNMKVADFVDEVSRDTPAPGGGSIAALAGALGAALASMVANLSVGKGEFDDQYDELCDLAERAQAAKDELVAAVDADTEAFNEVIAGMRMPKDTPEQIAGRSAAIRAGYKAAAEVPLRTAQVCREVLDLCRAAAGIGNEAVMSDAGVGALMALAGVQGAVHNVRINL
;
A
#
# COMPACT_ATOMS: atom_id res chain seq x y z
N MET A 1 -19.27 -6.07 3.21
CA MET A 1 -18.32 -5.27 2.40
C MET A 1 -18.11 -5.98 1.09
N LYS A 2 -18.02 -5.25 -0.03
CA LYS A 2 -17.60 -5.82 -1.31
C LYS A 2 -16.16 -6.31 -1.19
N LYS A 3 -15.83 -7.43 -1.83
CA LYS A 3 -14.45 -7.95 -1.89
C LYS A 3 -13.72 -7.21 -3.00
N VAL A 4 -12.59 -6.58 -2.69
CA VAL A 4 -11.73 -5.90 -3.64
C VAL A 4 -10.36 -6.57 -3.61
N ILE A 5 -9.92 -6.99 -4.79
CA ILE A 5 -8.61 -7.59 -5.04
C ILE A 5 -7.87 -6.68 -6.01
N GLU A 6 -6.59 -6.45 -5.74
CA GLU A 6 -5.65 -5.84 -6.66
C GLU A 6 -4.91 -6.94 -7.44
N CYS A 7 -4.74 -6.73 -8.74
CA CYS A 7 -3.86 -7.55 -9.57
C CYS A 7 -2.76 -6.68 -10.16
N VAL A 8 -1.52 -7.16 -10.06
CA VAL A 8 -0.33 -6.39 -10.47
C VAL A 8 0.52 -7.17 -11.48
N PRO A 9 0.00 -7.53 -12.67
CA PRO A 9 0.77 -8.30 -13.63
C PRO A 9 1.97 -7.53 -14.17
N ASN A 10 3.02 -8.29 -14.48
CA ASN A 10 4.29 -7.77 -14.97
C ASN A 10 4.55 -8.32 -16.36
N PHE A 11 4.58 -7.44 -17.34
CA PHE A 11 4.76 -7.81 -18.74
C PHE A 11 6.19 -7.49 -19.17
N SER A 12 6.80 -8.40 -19.92
CA SER A 12 8.15 -8.25 -20.48
C SER A 12 8.11 -7.39 -21.75
N GLU A 13 7.68 -6.14 -21.58
CA GLU A 13 7.66 -5.09 -22.60
C GLU A 13 7.70 -3.75 -21.86
N GLY A 14 8.61 -2.86 -22.22
CA GLY A 14 8.74 -1.52 -21.60
C GLY A 14 9.04 -0.41 -22.60
N ARG A 15 9.05 -0.70 -23.91
CA ARG A 15 9.52 0.19 -24.98
C ARG A 15 8.41 0.47 -25.99
N ASP A 16 7.68 -0.55 -26.41
CA ASP A 16 6.57 -0.41 -27.36
C ASP A 16 5.26 -0.08 -26.65
N MET A 17 4.95 1.21 -26.60
CA MET A 17 3.71 1.71 -26.00
C MET A 17 2.44 1.21 -26.71
N SER A 18 2.52 0.77 -27.97
CA SER A 18 1.36 0.20 -28.66
C SER A 18 1.03 -1.19 -28.13
N VAL A 19 2.04 -2.04 -27.90
CA VAL A 19 1.90 -3.35 -27.28
C VAL A 19 1.35 -3.22 -25.86
N ILE A 20 1.94 -2.32 -25.07
CA ILE A 20 1.48 -2.04 -23.69
C ILE A 20 0.02 -1.61 -23.70
N LYS A 21 -0.35 -0.70 -24.61
CA LYS A 21 -1.72 -0.21 -24.72
C LYS A 21 -2.70 -1.32 -25.11
N GLU A 22 -2.35 -2.20 -26.04
CA GLU A 22 -3.24 -3.32 -26.41
C GLU A 22 -3.48 -4.28 -25.25
N ILE A 23 -2.46 -4.51 -24.41
CA ILE A 23 -2.59 -5.31 -23.18
C ILE A 23 -3.51 -4.61 -22.17
N THR A 24 -3.35 -3.30 -21.95
CA THR A 24 -4.18 -2.55 -21.01
C THR A 24 -5.62 -2.37 -21.51
N ASP A 25 -5.83 -2.22 -22.82
CA ASP A 25 -7.16 -2.16 -23.43
C ASP A 25 -7.93 -3.48 -23.17
N ALA A 26 -7.24 -4.62 -23.11
CA ALA A 26 -7.85 -5.91 -22.77
C ALA A 26 -8.29 -5.98 -21.29
N VAL A 27 -7.62 -5.27 -20.39
CA VAL A 27 -7.99 -5.11 -18.98
C VAL A 27 -9.21 -4.18 -18.87
N GLU A 28 -9.15 -2.99 -19.46
CA GLU A 28 -10.23 -1.99 -19.40
C GLU A 28 -11.53 -2.45 -20.06
N ALA A 29 -11.45 -3.38 -21.01
CA ALA A 29 -12.62 -4.00 -21.64
C ALA A 29 -13.44 -4.90 -20.69
N VAL A 30 -12.91 -5.25 -19.50
CA VAL A 30 -13.62 -6.07 -18.52
C VAL A 30 -14.43 -5.19 -17.57
N GLN A 31 -15.76 -5.34 -17.61
CA GLN A 31 -16.66 -4.60 -16.73
C GLN A 31 -16.41 -4.97 -15.26
N GLY A 32 -16.31 -3.95 -14.40
CA GLY A 32 -16.08 -4.12 -12.97
C GLY A 32 -14.60 -4.16 -12.57
N VAL A 33 -13.70 -3.83 -13.51
CA VAL A 33 -12.28 -3.60 -13.27
C VAL A 33 -11.94 -2.13 -13.50
N GLU A 34 -11.07 -1.59 -12.66
CA GLU A 34 -10.52 -0.24 -12.77
C GLU A 34 -9.00 -0.34 -12.93
N LEU A 35 -8.48 0.19 -14.05
CA LEU A 35 -7.05 0.31 -14.31
C LEU A 35 -6.50 1.51 -13.54
N LEU A 36 -5.63 1.27 -12.57
CA LEU A 36 -5.11 2.31 -11.68
C LEU A 36 -3.80 2.92 -12.19
N ASP A 37 -2.87 2.07 -12.63
CA ASP A 37 -1.54 2.51 -13.01
C ASP A 37 -0.91 1.61 -14.08
N VAL A 38 -0.09 2.21 -14.92
CA VAL A 38 0.71 1.55 -15.97
C VAL A 38 2.10 2.17 -15.93
N ASP A 39 3.08 1.37 -15.50
CA ASP A 39 4.43 1.83 -15.17
C ASP A 39 5.47 1.11 -16.07
N PRO A 40 5.72 1.63 -17.29
CA PRO A 40 6.70 1.08 -18.20
C PRO A 40 8.12 1.56 -17.87
N GLY A 41 9.07 0.64 -17.76
CA GLY A 41 10.49 0.94 -17.64
C GLY A 41 11.26 0.54 -18.91
N GLU A 42 11.75 1.53 -19.66
CA GLU A 42 12.45 1.35 -20.94
C GLU A 42 13.74 0.51 -20.79
N SER A 43 14.57 0.86 -19.80
CA SER A 43 15.80 0.13 -19.45
C SER A 43 15.51 -1.28 -18.92
N THR A 44 14.51 -1.42 -18.04
CA THR A 44 14.10 -2.74 -17.52
C THR A 44 13.41 -3.62 -18.56
N ASN A 45 12.96 -3.01 -19.67
CA ASN A 45 12.09 -3.58 -20.69
C ASN A 45 10.92 -4.38 -20.09
N ARG A 46 10.25 -3.77 -19.10
CA ARG A 46 9.16 -4.35 -18.33
C ARG A 46 8.13 -3.28 -18.02
N THR A 47 6.85 -3.67 -18.03
CA THR A 47 5.75 -2.83 -17.58
C THR A 47 5.04 -3.49 -16.41
N VAL A 48 4.86 -2.72 -15.34
CA VAL A 48 3.99 -3.10 -14.23
C VAL A 48 2.62 -2.49 -14.48
N VAL A 49 1.59 -3.34 -14.55
CA VAL A 49 0.21 -2.87 -14.72
C VAL A 49 -0.52 -3.15 -13.41
N THR A 50 -1.30 -2.19 -12.92
CA THR A 50 -2.05 -2.30 -11.67
C THR A 50 -3.52 -2.05 -11.92
N PHE A 51 -4.38 -2.99 -11.53
CA PHE A 51 -5.83 -2.81 -11.59
C PHE A 51 -6.54 -3.48 -10.41
N ILE A 52 -7.72 -2.98 -10.07
CA ILE A 52 -8.54 -3.46 -8.96
C ILE A 52 -9.95 -3.83 -9.41
N GLY A 53 -10.62 -4.67 -8.61
CA GLY A 53 -12.02 -5.02 -8.82
C GLY A 53 -12.47 -6.15 -7.92
N GLU A 54 -13.68 -6.65 -8.17
CA GLU A 54 -14.17 -7.87 -7.51
C GLU A 54 -13.42 -9.13 -8.02
N PRO A 55 -13.39 -10.23 -7.25
CA PRO A 55 -12.55 -11.39 -7.56
C PRO A 55 -12.72 -11.96 -8.98
N GLU A 56 -13.97 -12.10 -9.45
CA GLU A 56 -14.27 -12.65 -10.77
C GLU A 56 -13.87 -11.71 -11.93
N PRO A 57 -14.27 -10.42 -11.95
CA PRO A 57 -13.78 -9.47 -12.95
C PRO A 57 -12.25 -9.37 -13.03
N VAL A 58 -11.58 -9.32 -11.87
CA VAL A 58 -10.12 -9.25 -11.79
C VAL A 58 -9.46 -10.50 -12.36
N ALA A 59 -10.01 -11.68 -12.06
CA ALA A 59 -9.52 -12.94 -12.64
C ALA A 59 -9.62 -12.96 -14.17
N GLU A 60 -10.73 -12.48 -14.72
CA GLU A 60 -10.96 -12.42 -16.17
C GLU A 60 -10.04 -11.39 -16.84
N ALA A 61 -9.88 -10.21 -16.27
CA ALA A 61 -8.97 -9.19 -16.78
C ALA A 61 -7.51 -9.67 -16.77
N ALA A 62 -7.07 -10.31 -15.70
CA ALA A 62 -5.73 -10.89 -15.61
C ALA A 62 -5.49 -11.95 -16.70
N PHE A 63 -6.45 -12.86 -16.90
CA PHE A 63 -6.34 -13.87 -17.95
C PHE A 63 -6.27 -13.25 -19.35
N ARG A 64 -7.14 -12.29 -19.67
CA ARG A 64 -7.14 -11.61 -20.97
C ARG A 64 -5.86 -10.83 -21.23
N ALA A 65 -5.32 -10.18 -20.21
CA ALA A 65 -4.05 -9.47 -20.31
C ALA A 65 -2.89 -10.43 -20.58
N VAL A 66 -2.84 -11.59 -19.89
CA VAL A 66 -1.83 -12.63 -20.17
C VAL A 66 -1.98 -13.21 -21.57
N GLN A 67 -3.22 -13.47 -22.02
CA GLN A 67 -3.49 -13.94 -23.37
C GLN A 67 -2.97 -12.94 -24.41
N LYS A 68 -3.29 -11.65 -24.23
CA LYS A 68 -2.86 -10.58 -25.13
C LYS A 68 -1.34 -10.43 -25.14
N ALA A 69 -0.69 -10.49 -23.97
CA ALA A 69 0.76 -10.46 -23.87
C ALA A 69 1.42 -11.65 -24.60
N ALA A 70 0.87 -12.86 -24.48
CA ALA A 70 1.36 -14.04 -25.20
C ALA A 70 1.15 -13.96 -26.73
N GLU A 71 0.18 -13.18 -27.19
CA GLU A 71 -0.01 -12.89 -28.62
C GLU A 71 1.03 -11.90 -29.16
N LEU A 72 1.32 -10.85 -28.40
CA LEU A 72 2.09 -9.68 -28.84
C LEU A 72 3.59 -9.74 -28.54
N ILE A 73 3.99 -10.35 -27.42
CA ILE A 73 5.38 -10.39 -26.96
C ILE A 73 6.04 -11.70 -27.41
N ASP A 74 7.24 -11.59 -27.98
CA ASP A 74 8.10 -12.72 -28.32
C ASP A 74 9.34 -12.73 -27.42
N MET A 75 9.36 -13.64 -26.44
CA MET A 75 10.45 -13.77 -25.48
C MET A 75 11.77 -14.19 -26.10
N SER A 76 11.77 -14.81 -27.29
CA SER A 76 13.01 -15.25 -27.95
C SER A 76 13.92 -14.10 -28.40
N VAL A 77 13.37 -12.89 -28.48
CA VAL A 77 14.08 -11.65 -28.82
C VAL A 77 14.04 -10.62 -27.70
N HIS A 78 13.45 -10.95 -26.55
CA HIS A 78 13.33 -10.04 -25.42
C HIS A 78 14.61 -10.00 -24.57
N GLU A 79 15.14 -8.80 -24.37
CA GLU A 79 16.22 -8.50 -23.44
C GLU A 79 15.86 -7.28 -22.59
N GLY A 80 16.21 -7.31 -21.30
CA GLY A 80 16.00 -6.23 -20.35
C GLY A 80 16.88 -6.41 -19.11
N GLU A 81 17.14 -5.33 -18.38
CA GLU A 81 17.99 -5.39 -17.19
C GLU A 81 17.35 -6.11 -16.00
N HIS A 82 16.02 -6.19 -15.98
CA HIS A 82 15.29 -6.87 -14.93
C HIS A 82 15.16 -8.36 -15.26
N ALA A 83 15.45 -9.22 -14.28
CA ALA A 83 15.30 -10.66 -14.43
C ALA A 83 13.89 -11.00 -14.93
N ARG A 84 13.76 -11.93 -15.88
CA ARG A 84 12.47 -12.32 -16.46
C ARG A 84 12.49 -13.73 -17.03
N PHE A 85 11.35 -14.42 -17.04
CA PHE A 85 11.23 -15.75 -17.65
C PHE A 85 9.97 -15.96 -18.52
N GLY A 86 9.18 -14.92 -18.77
CA GLY A 86 8.00 -15.02 -19.63
C GLY A 86 7.44 -13.69 -20.11
N ALA A 87 6.59 -13.74 -21.13
CA ALA A 87 5.90 -12.59 -21.71
C ALA A 87 5.02 -11.92 -20.66
N THR A 88 4.26 -12.72 -19.92
CA THR A 88 3.81 -12.36 -18.58
C THR A 88 4.74 -13.00 -17.58
N ASP A 89 5.52 -12.12 -16.98
CA ASP A 89 6.31 -12.31 -15.82
C ASP A 89 5.64 -13.04 -14.66
N VAL A 90 5.05 -12.20 -13.82
CA VAL A 90 4.41 -12.56 -12.58
C VAL A 90 3.06 -11.87 -12.54
N CYS A 91 2.03 -12.62 -12.15
CA CYS A 91 0.65 -12.18 -12.02
C CYS A 91 0.16 -12.42 -10.58
N PRO A 92 0.47 -11.50 -9.65
CA PRO A 92 0.01 -11.58 -8.26
C PRO A 92 -1.40 -11.03 -8.06
N PHE A 93 -2.08 -11.57 -7.07
CA PHE A 93 -3.33 -11.08 -6.50
C PHE A 93 -3.13 -10.67 -5.04
N VAL A 94 -3.66 -9.51 -4.66
CA VAL A 94 -3.44 -8.89 -3.35
C VAL A 94 -4.79 -8.50 -2.74
N PRO A 95 -5.07 -8.87 -1.47
CA PRO A 95 -6.31 -8.46 -0.82
C PRO A 95 -6.27 -6.96 -0.47
N VAL A 96 -7.28 -6.20 -0.89
CA VAL A 96 -7.38 -4.75 -0.62
C VAL A 96 -8.43 -4.46 0.44
N SER A 97 -9.69 -4.81 0.19
CA SER A 97 -10.80 -4.51 1.10
C SER A 97 -11.84 -5.62 1.06
N GLY A 98 -12.25 -6.12 2.24
CA GLY A 98 -13.23 -7.20 2.36
C GLY A 98 -12.83 -8.57 1.81
N ALA A 99 -11.75 -8.66 1.02
CA ALA A 99 -11.14 -9.88 0.53
C ALA A 99 -10.10 -10.42 1.51
N THR A 100 -9.97 -11.73 1.58
CA THR A 100 -8.96 -12.44 2.37
C THR A 100 -7.81 -12.92 1.50
N MET A 101 -6.70 -13.33 2.11
CA MET A 101 -5.63 -14.01 1.38
C MET A 101 -6.11 -15.30 0.71
N GLU A 102 -7.04 -16.03 1.34
CA GLU A 102 -7.62 -17.25 0.77
C GLU A 102 -8.39 -16.95 -0.52
N ASP A 103 -9.20 -15.88 -0.55
CA ASP A 103 -9.88 -15.43 -1.77
C ASP A 103 -8.87 -15.16 -2.91
N CYS A 104 -7.74 -14.53 -2.60
CA CYS A 104 -6.69 -14.25 -3.58
C CYS A 104 -5.99 -15.52 -4.06
N VAL A 105 -5.77 -16.51 -3.18
CA VAL A 105 -5.20 -17.82 -3.54
C VAL A 105 -6.14 -18.59 -4.47
N GLU A 106 -7.45 -18.54 -4.23
CA GLU A 106 -8.45 -19.16 -5.11
C GLU A 106 -8.43 -18.53 -6.50
N VAL A 107 -8.41 -17.21 -6.59
CA VAL A 107 -8.27 -16.47 -7.86
C VAL A 107 -6.96 -16.85 -8.56
N ALA A 108 -5.83 -16.82 -7.85
CA ALA A 108 -4.52 -17.18 -8.40
C ALA A 108 -4.51 -18.58 -9.02
N ARG A 109 -5.10 -19.57 -8.32
CA ARG A 109 -5.21 -20.94 -8.82
C ARG A 109 -6.13 -21.03 -10.04
N ALA A 110 -7.27 -20.36 -10.03
CA ALA A 110 -8.21 -20.35 -11.14
C ALA A 110 -7.59 -19.74 -12.41
N VAL A 111 -6.95 -18.58 -12.28
CA VAL A 111 -6.27 -17.89 -13.38
C VAL A 111 -5.07 -18.70 -13.87
N GLY A 112 -4.22 -19.21 -12.96
CA GLY A 112 -3.07 -20.03 -13.32
C GLY A 112 -3.47 -21.30 -14.08
N LYS A 113 -4.56 -21.96 -13.66
CA LYS A 113 -5.12 -23.12 -14.36
C LYS A 113 -5.56 -22.76 -15.78
N ARG A 114 -6.32 -21.67 -15.95
CA ARG A 114 -6.77 -21.21 -17.27
C ARG A 114 -5.60 -20.84 -18.19
N ILE A 115 -4.59 -20.14 -17.68
CA ILE A 115 -3.37 -19.82 -18.45
C ILE A 115 -2.69 -21.11 -18.92
N GLY A 116 -2.54 -22.09 -18.03
CA GLY A 116 -1.91 -23.36 -18.38
C GLY A 116 -2.68 -24.20 -19.38
N GLU A 117 -3.99 -24.33 -19.18
CA GLU A 117 -4.86 -25.21 -19.99
C GLU A 117 -5.28 -24.56 -21.33
N GLU A 118 -5.61 -23.27 -21.34
CA GLU A 118 -6.15 -22.59 -22.52
C GLU A 118 -5.05 -21.98 -23.40
N LEU A 119 -3.93 -21.53 -22.82
CA LEU A 119 -2.83 -20.88 -23.55
C LEU A 119 -1.60 -21.79 -23.75
N GLY A 120 -1.54 -22.94 -23.06
CA GLY A 120 -0.42 -23.87 -23.16
C GLY A 120 0.89 -23.29 -22.59
N ILE A 121 0.81 -22.42 -21.60
CA ILE A 121 1.96 -21.78 -20.94
C ILE A 121 2.28 -22.53 -19.64
N PRO A 122 3.53 -22.91 -19.36
CA PRO A 122 3.91 -23.45 -18.04
C PRO A 122 3.67 -22.42 -16.94
N VAL A 123 2.91 -22.80 -15.91
CA VAL A 123 2.58 -21.91 -14.79
C VAL A 123 3.13 -22.45 -13.47
N TYR A 124 3.77 -21.56 -12.70
CA TYR A 124 4.23 -21.83 -11.34
C TYR A 124 3.45 -21.01 -10.33
N LEU A 125 2.87 -21.66 -9.33
CA LEU A 125 2.25 -20.97 -8.21
C LEU A 125 3.30 -20.55 -7.18
N TYR A 126 3.23 -19.31 -6.70
CA TYR A 126 4.21 -18.76 -5.74
C TYR A 126 3.56 -18.03 -4.55
N GLU A 127 4.38 -17.64 -3.57
CA GLU A 127 3.98 -17.03 -2.29
C GLU A 127 2.88 -17.84 -1.58
N HIS A 128 1.76 -17.23 -1.19
CA HIS A 128 0.69 -17.92 -0.47
C HIS A 128 -0.07 -18.92 -1.34
N ALA A 129 0.05 -18.84 -2.67
CA ALA A 129 -0.53 -19.80 -3.59
C ALA A 129 0.39 -21.01 -3.86
N ALA A 130 1.65 -20.95 -3.43
CA ALA A 130 2.66 -21.96 -3.74
C ALA A 130 2.22 -23.38 -3.36
N SER A 131 2.38 -24.32 -4.28
CA SER A 131 2.07 -25.73 -4.07
C SER A 131 3.07 -26.45 -3.18
N THR A 132 4.31 -25.94 -3.13
CA THR A 132 5.39 -26.47 -2.31
C THR A 132 6.14 -25.33 -1.60
N PRO A 133 6.78 -25.60 -0.44
CA PRO A 133 7.56 -24.58 0.26
C PRO A 133 8.68 -23.97 -0.59
N ALA A 134 9.30 -24.76 -1.48
CA ALA A 134 10.37 -24.31 -2.36
C ALA A 134 9.93 -23.25 -3.39
N ARG A 135 8.63 -23.14 -3.68
CA ARG A 135 8.07 -22.19 -4.65
C ARG A 135 7.56 -20.89 -4.02
N ARG A 136 7.67 -20.73 -2.70
CA ARG A 136 7.19 -19.51 -2.03
C ARG A 136 7.89 -18.26 -2.54
N ASN A 137 9.22 -18.32 -2.66
CA ASN A 137 10.02 -17.18 -3.09
C ASN A 137 10.08 -17.08 -4.62
N LEU A 138 9.61 -15.94 -5.15
CA LEU A 138 9.62 -15.66 -6.58
C LEU A 138 11.01 -15.76 -7.22
N ALA A 139 12.07 -15.38 -6.50
CA ALA A 139 13.44 -15.45 -7.02
C ALA A 139 13.89 -16.89 -7.29
N ASP A 140 13.44 -17.83 -6.46
CA ASP A 140 13.73 -19.26 -6.63
C ASP A 140 12.90 -19.83 -7.79
N VAL A 141 11.63 -19.40 -7.92
CA VAL A 141 10.77 -19.74 -9.06
C VAL A 141 11.34 -19.20 -10.38
N ARG A 142 11.96 -18.03 -10.39
CA ARG A 142 12.56 -17.39 -11.59
C ARG A 142 14.04 -17.65 -11.76
N SER A 143 14.64 -18.51 -10.93
CA SER A 143 16.07 -18.82 -11.01
C SER A 143 16.44 -19.36 -12.39
N GLY A 144 17.45 -18.78 -13.02
CA GLY A 144 17.87 -19.12 -14.38
C GLY A 144 17.12 -18.36 -15.48
N GLU A 145 16.13 -17.53 -15.14
CA GLU A 145 15.42 -16.66 -16.07
C GLU A 145 14.78 -17.43 -17.25
N TYR A 146 14.55 -16.76 -18.38
CA TYR A 146 14.01 -17.38 -19.60
C TYR A 146 14.95 -18.45 -20.16
N GLU A 147 16.26 -18.17 -20.15
CA GLU A 147 17.30 -19.01 -20.74
C GLU A 147 17.43 -20.36 -20.00
N GLY A 148 17.14 -20.40 -18.70
CA GLY A 148 17.17 -21.61 -17.87
C GLY A 148 15.90 -22.45 -17.92
N LEU A 149 14.82 -21.99 -18.57
CA LEU A 149 13.55 -22.72 -18.62
C LEU A 149 13.64 -24.11 -19.27
N PRO A 150 14.39 -24.34 -20.37
CA PRO A 150 14.50 -25.68 -20.96
C PRO A 150 15.06 -26.71 -19.98
N GLU A 151 16.08 -26.35 -19.20
CA GLU A 151 16.66 -27.21 -18.18
C GLU A 151 15.70 -27.39 -17.00
N LYS A 152 15.05 -26.31 -16.56
CA LYS A 152 14.10 -26.33 -15.45
C LYS A 152 12.88 -27.20 -15.73
N LEU A 153 12.31 -27.12 -16.93
CA LEU A 153 11.13 -27.91 -17.32
C LEU A 153 11.46 -29.39 -17.53
N ALA A 154 12.72 -29.73 -17.78
CA ALA A 154 13.19 -31.11 -17.85
C ALA A 154 13.38 -31.76 -16.46
N ASP A 155 13.53 -30.96 -15.41
CA ASP A 155 13.65 -31.42 -14.03
C ASP A 155 12.28 -31.79 -13.44
N PRO A 156 12.05 -33.06 -13.03
CA PRO A 156 10.80 -33.48 -12.40
C PRO A 156 10.41 -32.69 -11.14
N GLU A 157 11.38 -32.18 -10.37
CA GLU A 157 11.13 -31.37 -9.17
C GLU A 157 10.52 -30.01 -9.51
N TRP A 158 10.82 -29.51 -10.72
CA TRP A 158 10.34 -28.23 -11.25
C TRP A 158 9.21 -28.39 -12.26
N LYS A 159 8.47 -29.49 -12.20
CA LYS A 159 7.23 -29.65 -12.99
C LYS A 159 6.24 -28.50 -12.71
N PRO A 160 5.72 -27.79 -13.72
CA PRO A 160 4.80 -26.68 -13.50
C PRO A 160 3.50 -27.14 -12.82
N ASP A 161 2.88 -26.23 -12.07
CA ASP A 161 1.61 -26.47 -11.37
C ASP A 161 0.44 -26.65 -12.36
N PHE A 162 0.44 -25.85 -13.43
CA PHE A 162 -0.50 -25.94 -14.53
C PHE A 162 0.20 -25.78 -15.88
N GLY A 163 -0.45 -26.27 -16.94
CA GLY A 163 0.10 -26.25 -18.30
C GLY A 163 1.12 -27.37 -18.57
N PRO A 164 1.65 -27.43 -19.79
CA PRO A 164 2.60 -28.46 -20.19
C PRO A 164 3.98 -28.23 -19.57
N ALA A 165 4.72 -29.31 -19.29
CA ALA A 165 6.14 -29.25 -18.94
C ALA A 165 7.01 -29.15 -20.22
N GLU A 166 6.64 -28.25 -21.12
CA GLU A 166 7.27 -28.06 -22.43
C GLU A 166 7.70 -26.60 -22.57
N PHE A 167 8.88 -26.39 -23.13
CA PHE A 167 9.42 -25.04 -23.31
C PHE A 167 8.64 -24.29 -24.39
N ASN A 168 7.92 -23.24 -23.97
CA ASN A 168 7.24 -22.33 -24.87
C ASN A 168 8.19 -21.17 -25.23
N ALA A 169 8.87 -21.26 -26.38
CA ALA A 169 9.84 -20.26 -26.79
C ALA A 169 9.24 -18.85 -26.95
N LYS A 170 7.97 -18.75 -27.34
CA LYS A 170 7.32 -17.46 -27.57
C LYS A 170 6.97 -16.76 -26.25
N SER A 171 6.34 -17.47 -25.32
CA SER A 171 5.78 -16.86 -24.11
C SER A 171 6.57 -17.14 -22.84
N GLY A 172 7.50 -18.11 -22.85
CA GLY A 172 8.22 -18.55 -21.65
C GLY A 172 7.31 -19.23 -20.64
N ALA A 173 7.47 -18.91 -19.36
CA ALA A 173 6.65 -19.39 -18.25
C ALA A 173 6.08 -18.21 -17.43
N THR A 174 4.98 -18.43 -16.71
CA THR A 174 4.34 -17.39 -15.88
C THR A 174 4.28 -17.81 -14.42
N ALA A 175 4.69 -16.93 -13.52
CA ALA A 175 4.42 -17.09 -12.08
C ALA A 175 3.06 -16.48 -11.73
N VAL A 176 2.19 -17.22 -11.04
CA VAL A 176 0.89 -16.70 -10.57
C VAL A 176 0.81 -16.90 -9.07
N GLY A 177 0.36 -15.90 -8.31
CA GLY A 177 0.39 -16.03 -6.85
C GLY A 177 -0.55 -15.10 -6.12
N ALA A 178 -0.62 -15.31 -4.82
CA ALA A 178 -1.31 -14.42 -3.90
C ALA A 178 -0.31 -13.96 -2.84
N ARG A 179 -0.31 -12.68 -2.53
CA ARG A 179 0.65 -12.10 -1.59
C ARG A 179 0.07 -10.90 -0.87
N GLU A 180 0.68 -10.58 0.27
CA GLU A 180 0.41 -9.33 0.96
C GLU A 180 0.78 -8.13 0.06
N PHE A 181 0.16 -6.99 0.36
CA PHE A 181 0.47 -5.73 -0.29
C PHE A 181 1.97 -5.43 -0.11
N LEU A 182 2.66 -5.08 -1.20
CA LEU A 182 4.05 -4.65 -1.12
C LEU A 182 4.21 -3.26 -1.73
N ILE A 183 5.05 -2.44 -1.13
CA ILE A 183 5.47 -1.16 -1.72
C ILE A 183 6.80 -1.38 -2.44
N ALA A 184 6.80 -1.23 -3.77
CA ALA A 184 8.04 -1.15 -4.54
C ALA A 184 8.55 0.30 -4.47
N TYR A 185 9.70 0.49 -3.82
CA TYR A 185 10.22 1.79 -3.44
C TYR A 185 11.69 1.91 -3.80
N ASN A 186 12.02 2.88 -4.65
CA ASN A 186 13.40 3.14 -5.09
C ASN A 186 13.91 4.43 -4.45
N ILE A 187 15.16 4.45 -4.01
CA ILE A 187 15.85 5.66 -3.53
C ILE A 187 16.93 6.06 -4.53
N ASN A 188 16.88 7.31 -4.99
CA ASN A 188 17.75 7.83 -6.04
C ASN A 188 19.04 8.41 -5.45
N LEU A 189 20.18 8.11 -6.07
CA LEU A 189 21.50 8.58 -5.64
C LEU A 189 22.14 9.46 -6.71
N ASN A 190 22.92 10.46 -6.30
CA ASN A 190 23.65 11.37 -7.20
C ASN A 190 24.88 10.76 -7.90
N THR A 191 24.84 9.48 -8.25
CA THR A 191 25.95 8.71 -8.81
C THR A 191 25.43 7.62 -9.72
N THR A 192 26.18 7.22 -10.74
CA THR A 192 25.90 6.02 -11.56
C THR A 192 26.64 4.78 -11.07
N ASP A 193 27.40 4.89 -9.97
CA ASP A 193 28.14 3.77 -9.43
C ASP A 193 27.23 2.85 -8.60
N ARG A 194 26.81 1.77 -9.26
CA ARG A 194 25.99 0.68 -8.68
C ARG A 194 26.53 0.13 -7.35
N ARG A 195 27.85 0.22 -7.09
CA ARG A 195 28.45 -0.31 -5.86
C ARG A 195 27.88 0.41 -4.64
N TYR A 196 27.68 1.72 -4.73
CA TYR A 196 27.14 2.49 -3.61
C TYR A 196 25.69 2.16 -3.31
N ALA A 197 24.86 2.01 -4.35
CA ALA A 197 23.49 1.58 -4.19
C ALA A 197 23.41 0.19 -3.53
N ASN A 198 24.28 -0.76 -3.91
CA ASN A 198 24.34 -2.07 -3.28
C ASN A 198 24.78 -1.99 -1.82
N GLU A 199 25.79 -1.17 -1.50
CA GLU A 199 26.25 -1.01 -0.12
C GLU A 199 25.13 -0.49 0.79
N ILE A 200 24.35 0.49 0.33
CA ILE A 200 23.19 1.01 1.07
C ILE A 200 22.11 -0.08 1.17
N ALA A 201 21.76 -0.74 0.05
CA ALA A 201 20.76 -1.81 0.03
C ALA A 201 21.10 -2.95 1.02
N TYR A 202 22.38 -3.32 1.11
CA TYR A 202 22.87 -4.41 1.95
C TYR A 202 22.86 -4.07 3.44
N GLU A 203 22.96 -2.79 3.80
CA GLU A 203 22.78 -2.35 5.18
C GLU A 203 21.30 -2.26 5.55
N LEU A 204 20.42 -1.88 4.62
CA LEU A 204 18.99 -1.72 4.90
C LEU A 204 18.23 -3.04 4.91
N ARG A 205 18.44 -3.90 3.90
CA ARG A 205 17.59 -5.08 3.65
C ARG A 205 17.72 -6.13 4.72
N GLU A 206 16.63 -6.85 4.95
CA GLU A 206 16.56 -7.93 5.91
C GLU A 206 17.65 -8.96 5.67
N ARG A 207 17.89 -9.34 4.41
CA ARG A 207 18.95 -10.29 4.04
C ARG A 207 20.34 -9.90 4.53
N GLY A 208 20.61 -8.63 4.83
CA GLY A 208 21.91 -8.15 5.29
C GLY A 208 23.04 -8.45 4.31
N ARG A 209 24.23 -8.72 4.87
CA ARG A 209 25.49 -8.93 4.13
C ARG A 209 26.50 -9.78 4.88
N TRP A 210 27.63 -10.07 4.23
CA TRP A 210 28.76 -10.71 4.91
C TRP A 210 29.50 -9.72 5.84
N LYS A 211 29.89 -10.20 7.02
CA LYS A 211 30.72 -9.47 7.97
C LYS A 211 32.09 -9.16 7.35
N ARG A 212 32.56 -7.93 7.52
CA ARG A 212 33.90 -7.49 7.12
C ARG A 212 34.59 -6.76 8.25
N VAL A 213 35.92 -6.81 8.25
CA VAL A 213 36.79 -6.14 9.23
C VAL A 213 37.92 -5.39 8.53
N GLY A 214 38.67 -4.59 9.29
CA GLY A 214 39.78 -3.79 8.78
C GLY A 214 39.30 -2.44 8.22
N ASN A 215 39.62 -2.14 6.96
CA ASN A 215 39.29 -0.86 6.33
C ASN A 215 37.83 -0.81 5.85
N ILE A 216 36.89 -0.72 6.80
CA ILE A 216 35.45 -0.75 6.53
C ILE A 216 34.79 0.64 6.54
N GLU A 217 35.49 1.70 6.96
CA GLU A 217 34.93 3.04 7.05
C GLU A 217 35.57 4.01 6.03
N PRO A 218 34.79 4.82 5.30
CA PRO A 218 33.32 4.79 5.21
C PRO A 218 32.78 3.70 4.25
N PHE A 219 33.68 2.95 3.60
CA PHE A 219 33.36 2.03 2.51
C PHE A 219 33.53 0.57 2.92
N TYR A 220 32.47 -0.02 3.47
CA TYR A 220 32.50 -1.36 4.06
C TYR A 220 33.00 -2.46 3.11
N TYR A 221 32.70 -2.37 1.81
CA TYR A 221 33.21 -3.31 0.81
C TYR A 221 34.74 -3.38 0.70
N LYS A 222 35.50 -2.40 1.21
CA LYS A 222 36.98 -2.41 1.20
C LYS A 222 37.59 -3.29 2.28
N GLY A 223 36.82 -3.68 3.30
CA GLY A 223 37.27 -4.58 4.35
C GLY A 223 37.38 -6.04 3.89
N GLU A 224 38.03 -6.86 4.69
CA GLU A 224 38.19 -8.29 4.43
C GLU A 224 37.00 -9.07 4.99
N VAL A 225 36.48 -10.04 4.24
CA VAL A 225 35.37 -10.88 4.68
C VAL A 225 35.83 -11.76 5.85
N VAL A 226 35.02 -11.82 6.90
CA VAL A 226 35.25 -12.72 8.03
C VAL A 226 34.68 -14.08 7.69
N TYR A 227 35.46 -15.13 7.93
CA TYR A 227 35.06 -16.52 7.72
C TYR A 227 35.03 -17.26 9.06
N PHE A 228 34.21 -18.30 9.15
CA PHE A 228 34.27 -19.23 10.26
C PHE A 228 35.55 -20.07 10.18
N GLU A 229 36.18 -20.26 11.33
CA GLU A 229 37.33 -21.15 11.52
C GLU A 229 36.95 -22.28 12.48
N GLU A 230 37.69 -23.37 12.47
CA GLU A 230 37.46 -24.49 13.39
C GLU A 230 37.59 -24.01 14.85
N GLY A 231 36.51 -24.16 15.62
CA GLY A 231 36.43 -23.70 17.02
C GLY A 231 36.28 -22.20 17.22
N LYS A 232 36.03 -21.41 16.17
CA LYS A 232 35.74 -19.97 16.28
C LYS A 232 34.48 -19.59 15.51
N PHE A 233 33.48 -19.12 16.25
CA PHE A 233 32.18 -18.71 15.74
C PHE A 233 31.95 -17.22 16.02
N PRO A 234 32.54 -16.32 15.20
CA PRO A 234 32.36 -14.89 15.35
C PRO A 234 30.92 -14.48 15.07
N ASP A 235 30.43 -13.54 15.89
CA ASP A 235 29.14 -12.90 15.70
C ASP A 235 29.18 -11.93 14.51
N GLY A 236 28.05 -11.81 13.81
CA GLY A 236 27.87 -10.93 12.66
C GLY A 236 27.88 -9.45 12.98
N ASN A 237 27.34 -9.11 14.14
CA ASN A 237 26.89 -7.76 14.48
C ASN A 237 27.75 -7.10 15.56
N SER A 238 28.77 -7.81 16.08
CA SER A 238 29.68 -7.34 17.11
C SER A 238 31.02 -8.07 17.06
N ASP A 239 31.94 -7.71 17.95
CA ASP A 239 33.26 -8.35 18.04
C ASP A 239 33.27 -9.64 18.88
N PHE A 240 32.11 -10.12 19.33
CA PHE A 240 31.99 -11.37 20.06
C PHE A 240 32.39 -12.59 19.21
N VAL A 241 33.08 -13.56 19.82
CA VAL A 241 33.48 -14.82 19.17
C VAL A 241 33.21 -15.97 20.14
N ALA A 242 32.31 -16.87 19.75
CA ALA A 242 31.95 -18.05 20.52
C ALA A 242 32.86 -19.24 20.18
N GLY A 243 32.92 -20.22 21.09
CA GLY A 243 33.62 -21.49 20.89
C GLY A 243 32.80 -22.54 20.12
N SER A 244 31.47 -22.39 20.07
CA SER A 244 30.57 -23.24 19.28
C SER A 244 29.45 -22.43 18.62
N PHE A 245 28.81 -22.99 17.59
CA PHE A 245 27.65 -22.36 16.96
C PHE A 245 26.45 -22.30 17.91
N GLU A 246 26.30 -23.25 18.83
CA GLU A 246 25.24 -23.24 19.85
C GLU A 246 25.41 -22.06 20.82
N GLU A 247 26.64 -21.80 21.27
CA GLU A 247 26.95 -20.63 22.10
C GLU A 247 26.71 -19.33 21.33
N LEU A 248 27.11 -19.26 20.06
CA LEU A 248 26.83 -18.11 19.21
C LEU A 248 25.32 -17.88 19.03
N ALA A 249 24.55 -18.93 18.78
CA ALA A 249 23.11 -18.86 18.64
C ALA A 249 22.42 -18.45 19.96
N GLY A 250 22.94 -18.89 21.11
CA GLY A 250 22.49 -18.45 22.43
C GLY A 250 22.73 -16.96 22.65
N PHE A 251 23.95 -16.49 22.37
CA PHE A 251 24.29 -15.06 22.42
C PHE A 251 23.41 -14.22 21.48
N TYR A 252 23.21 -14.69 20.25
CA TYR A 252 22.39 -14.01 19.26
C TYR A 252 20.93 -13.89 19.71
N ARG A 253 20.36 -14.96 20.27
CA ARG A 253 18.99 -14.96 20.80
C ARG A 253 18.85 -14.01 21.99
N GLU A 254 19.79 -14.02 22.93
CA GLU A 254 19.74 -13.14 24.10
C GLU A 254 19.89 -11.66 23.73
N LYS A 255 20.82 -11.36 22.81
CA LYS A 255 21.17 -9.98 22.47
C LYS A 255 20.26 -9.36 21.41
N TYR A 256 19.83 -10.15 20.43
CA TYR A 256 19.09 -9.67 19.24
C TYR A 256 17.68 -10.26 19.12
N GLY A 257 17.31 -11.24 19.95
CA GLY A 257 15.94 -11.79 20.00
C GLY A 257 15.56 -12.76 18.88
N GLY A 258 16.50 -13.17 18.01
CA GLY A 258 16.20 -14.04 16.86
C GLY A 258 16.75 -15.47 16.95
N ASP A 259 16.43 -16.29 15.94
CA ASP A 259 16.95 -17.65 15.78
C ASP A 259 18.04 -17.69 14.69
N LEU A 260 19.29 -17.87 15.13
CA LEU A 260 20.44 -17.90 14.22
C LEU A 260 20.50 -19.16 13.35
N TYR A 261 19.94 -20.29 13.82
CA TYR A 261 19.87 -21.52 13.02
C TYR A 261 18.91 -21.34 11.85
N GLU A 262 17.71 -20.82 12.11
CA GLU A 262 16.75 -20.50 11.05
C GLU A 262 17.33 -19.46 10.09
N ARG A 263 18.05 -18.46 10.60
CA ARG A 263 18.70 -17.44 9.79
C ARG A 263 19.69 -18.04 8.80
N TYR A 264 20.62 -18.88 9.28
CA TYR A 264 21.65 -19.48 8.43
C TYR A 264 21.04 -20.45 7.41
N ARG A 265 20.08 -21.29 7.81
CA ARG A 265 19.35 -22.16 6.89
C ARG A 265 18.61 -21.34 5.82
N GLY A 266 17.98 -20.24 6.20
CA GLY A 266 17.25 -19.34 5.31
C GLY A 266 18.12 -18.66 4.25
N ILE A 267 19.43 -18.50 4.51
CA ILE A 267 20.40 -18.00 3.52
C ILE A 267 21.18 -19.13 2.81
N GLY A 268 20.77 -20.38 2.97
CA GLY A 268 21.35 -21.55 2.31
C GLY A 268 22.67 -22.03 2.91
N LEU A 269 22.96 -21.68 4.18
CA LEU A 269 24.13 -22.17 4.90
C LEU A 269 23.70 -23.21 5.94
N ASP A 270 24.42 -24.33 5.97
CA ASP A 270 24.23 -25.38 6.95
C ASP A 270 24.90 -24.98 8.29
N PRO A 271 24.12 -24.77 9.37
CA PRO A 271 24.66 -24.43 10.68
C PRO A 271 25.66 -25.45 11.25
N GLU A 272 25.59 -26.70 10.80
CA GLU A 272 26.49 -27.77 11.24
C GLU A 272 27.81 -27.79 10.45
N ASN A 273 27.86 -27.11 9.29
CA ASN A 273 29.02 -27.11 8.40
C ASN A 273 29.38 -25.69 7.91
N LEU A 274 29.91 -24.89 8.83
CA LEU A 274 30.25 -23.49 8.59
C LEU A 274 31.73 -23.21 8.35
N ALA A 275 32.64 -24.15 8.63
CA ALA A 275 34.08 -23.90 8.47
C ALA A 275 34.42 -23.43 7.03
N GLY A 276 35.13 -22.30 6.91
CA GLY A 276 35.44 -21.68 5.61
C GLY A 276 34.26 -20.96 4.94
N ARG A 277 33.08 -20.90 5.56
CA ARG A 277 31.94 -20.09 5.11
C ARG A 277 32.02 -18.67 5.66
N PRO A 278 31.49 -17.67 4.94
CA PRO A 278 31.48 -16.29 5.40
C PRO A 278 30.53 -16.11 6.59
N VAL A 279 30.89 -15.20 7.47
CA VAL A 279 30.08 -14.82 8.63
C VAL A 279 29.04 -13.82 8.17
N TYR A 280 27.80 -14.04 8.59
CA TYR A 280 26.65 -13.24 8.21
C TYR A 280 26.47 -12.06 9.17
N LYS A 281 26.09 -10.88 8.67
CA LYS A 281 25.77 -9.65 9.42
C LYS A 281 24.37 -9.18 9.02
N ASP A 282 23.58 -8.79 10.02
CA ASP A 282 22.21 -8.32 9.81
C ASP A 282 22.10 -6.97 9.10
N GLY A 283 21.00 -6.83 8.37
CA GLY A 283 20.52 -5.52 7.93
C GLY A 283 19.71 -4.82 9.03
N MET A 284 19.40 -3.55 8.78
CA MET A 284 18.72 -2.68 9.74
C MET A 284 17.22 -2.95 9.84
N PHE A 285 16.58 -3.40 8.75
CA PHE A 285 15.13 -3.59 8.68
C PHE A 285 14.76 -5.03 8.37
N THR A 286 13.65 -5.50 8.93
CA THR A 286 12.96 -6.74 8.51
C THR A 286 11.88 -6.41 7.47
N HIS A 287 11.33 -7.40 6.78
CA HIS A 287 10.28 -7.19 5.76
C HIS A 287 10.72 -6.24 4.63
N LEU A 288 12.02 -6.18 4.37
CA LEU A 288 12.63 -5.35 3.34
C LEU A 288 13.58 -6.20 2.51
N LYS A 289 13.27 -6.34 1.22
CA LYS A 289 14.21 -6.87 0.22
C LYS A 289 14.77 -5.70 -0.56
N GLY A 290 16.04 -5.77 -0.96
CA GLY A 290 16.64 -4.67 -1.72
C GLY A 290 17.93 -5.02 -2.44
N ILE A 291 18.20 -4.25 -3.49
CA ILE A 291 19.39 -4.34 -4.35
C ILE A 291 19.74 -2.96 -4.92
N GLY A 292 21.02 -2.77 -5.29
CA GLY A 292 21.46 -1.59 -6.02
C GLY A 292 21.54 -1.84 -7.52
N TRP A 293 21.01 -0.92 -8.32
CA TRP A 293 21.05 -0.95 -9.78
C TRP A 293 21.28 0.45 -10.34
N VAL A 294 21.47 0.56 -11.67
CA VAL A 294 21.64 1.83 -12.39
C VAL A 294 20.47 1.95 -13.34
N VAL A 295 19.87 3.13 -13.39
CA VAL A 295 18.81 3.44 -14.35
C VAL A 295 19.39 4.42 -15.35
N ASP A 296 19.67 3.93 -16.56
CA ASP A 296 20.30 4.74 -17.60
C ASP A 296 19.41 5.92 -18.00
N ASP A 297 18.09 5.75 -18.02
CA ASP A 297 17.13 6.81 -18.37
C ASP A 297 17.21 8.02 -17.43
N TYR A 298 17.54 7.78 -16.16
CA TYR A 298 17.67 8.82 -15.13
C TYR A 298 19.13 9.20 -14.86
N GLN A 299 20.08 8.53 -15.51
CA GLN A 299 21.53 8.70 -15.31
C GLN A 299 21.92 8.64 -13.83
N CYS A 300 21.27 7.76 -13.07
CA CYS A 300 21.45 7.63 -11.63
C CYS A 300 21.42 6.16 -11.17
N ALA A 301 22.06 5.89 -10.04
CA ALA A 301 21.96 4.62 -9.34
C ALA A 301 20.81 4.68 -8.34
N GLN A 302 20.07 3.59 -8.22
CA GLN A 302 18.95 3.46 -7.32
C GLN A 302 19.17 2.32 -6.32
N VAL A 303 18.75 2.55 -5.08
CA VAL A 303 18.51 1.49 -4.11
C VAL A 303 17.08 1.02 -4.32
N SER A 304 16.89 -0.06 -5.07
CA SER A 304 15.56 -0.63 -5.33
C SER A 304 15.16 -1.57 -4.21
N MET A 305 13.96 -1.36 -3.66
CA MET A 305 13.49 -2.08 -2.49
C MET A 305 12.04 -2.50 -2.63
N ASN A 306 11.74 -3.60 -1.96
CA ASN A 306 10.41 -4.18 -1.81
C ASN A 306 10.12 -4.25 -0.32
N LEU A 307 9.21 -3.38 0.14
CA LEU A 307 8.72 -3.36 1.52
C LEU A 307 7.50 -4.28 1.58
N THR A 308 7.70 -5.47 2.14
CA THR A 308 6.68 -6.53 2.20
C THR A 308 5.70 -6.34 3.35
N ASP A 309 6.05 -5.50 4.33
CA ASP A 309 5.14 -5.03 5.37
C ASP A 309 5.50 -3.60 5.76
N PHE A 310 4.75 -2.63 5.23
CA PHE A 310 5.00 -1.21 5.48
C PHE A 310 4.61 -0.76 6.89
N LYS A 311 3.86 -1.57 7.65
CA LYS A 311 3.48 -1.27 9.03
C LYS A 311 4.61 -1.59 10.00
N VAL A 312 5.44 -2.58 9.66
CA VAL A 312 6.65 -2.93 10.41
C VAL A 312 7.84 -2.10 9.94
N THR A 313 8.00 -1.94 8.61
CA THR A 313 9.09 -1.18 8.01
C THR A 313 8.52 -0.09 7.11
N PRO A 314 8.27 1.12 7.64
CA PRO A 314 7.69 2.21 6.86
C PRO A 314 8.69 2.82 5.86
N PRO A 315 8.25 3.24 4.67
CA PRO A 315 9.16 3.74 3.63
C PRO A 315 9.93 5.01 4.01
N HIS A 316 9.34 5.87 4.85
CA HIS A 316 10.00 7.09 5.31
C HIS A 316 11.15 6.81 6.27
N GLU A 317 11.06 5.79 7.14
CA GLU A 317 12.16 5.41 8.02
C GLU A 317 13.32 4.81 7.24
N VAL A 318 13.01 3.99 6.23
CA VAL A 318 14.00 3.42 5.31
C VAL A 318 14.73 4.53 4.55
N LEU A 319 14.00 5.54 4.06
CA LEU A 319 14.59 6.69 3.38
C LEU A 319 15.53 7.48 4.30
N GLU A 320 15.13 7.77 5.54
CA GLU A 320 15.97 8.51 6.49
C GLU A 320 17.22 7.72 6.86
N ALA A 321 17.10 6.41 7.10
CA ALA A 321 18.26 5.54 7.32
C ALA A 321 19.19 5.54 6.09
N ALA A 322 18.64 5.45 4.87
CA ALA A 322 19.42 5.51 3.64
C ALA A 322 20.16 6.86 3.50
N ARG A 323 19.50 7.98 3.83
CA ARG A 323 20.10 9.33 3.84
C ARG A 323 21.31 9.39 4.80
N GLU A 324 21.18 8.87 6.01
CA GLU A 324 22.29 8.83 6.99
C GLU A 324 23.46 7.95 6.52
N ILE A 325 23.15 6.77 5.95
CA ILE A 325 24.12 5.83 5.37
C ILE A 325 24.86 6.46 4.18
N ALA A 326 24.14 7.18 3.31
CA ALA A 326 24.69 7.83 2.13
C ALA A 326 25.61 9.01 2.49
N VAL A 327 25.19 9.86 3.44
CA VAL A 327 25.97 11.04 3.89
C VAL A 327 27.34 10.63 4.44
N ARG A 328 27.42 9.54 5.20
CA ARG A 328 28.70 9.00 5.71
C ARG A 328 29.70 8.65 4.60
N ARG A 329 29.22 8.45 3.37
CA ARG A 329 30.00 8.07 2.19
C ARG A 329 30.19 9.22 1.20
N GLY A 330 29.72 10.42 1.53
CA GLY A 330 29.75 11.58 0.64
C GLY A 330 28.76 11.49 -0.53
N ILE A 331 27.72 10.68 -0.39
CA ILE A 331 26.68 10.45 -1.40
C ILE A 331 25.43 11.22 -1.01
N VAL A 332 24.75 11.79 -2.01
CA VAL A 332 23.49 12.51 -1.82
C VAL A 332 22.36 11.62 -2.33
N VAL A 333 21.36 11.41 -1.48
CA VAL A 333 20.05 10.92 -1.89
C VAL A 333 19.28 12.10 -2.49
N THR A 334 18.96 12.04 -3.78
CA THR A 334 18.28 13.14 -4.50
C THR A 334 16.78 13.13 -4.28
N GLY A 335 16.21 11.94 -4.12
CA GLY A 335 14.79 11.72 -3.90
C GLY A 335 14.48 10.24 -3.90
N SER A 336 13.24 9.90 -4.23
CA SER A 336 12.78 8.53 -4.30
C SER A 336 11.62 8.36 -5.28
N GLU A 337 11.18 7.13 -5.46
CA GLU A 337 10.14 6.77 -6.41
C GLU A 337 9.34 5.59 -5.86
N VAL A 338 8.03 5.61 -6.11
CA VAL A 338 7.14 4.47 -5.91
C VAL A 338 6.83 3.88 -7.28
N VAL A 339 7.17 2.61 -7.48
CA VAL A 339 6.81 1.86 -8.69
C VAL A 339 5.45 1.22 -8.47
N GLY A 340 4.51 1.45 -9.38
CA GLY A 340 3.10 1.11 -9.14
C GLY A 340 2.45 2.05 -8.12
N VAL A 341 1.69 1.48 -7.17
CA VAL A 341 0.82 2.19 -6.22
C VAL A 341 1.29 2.05 -4.76
N VAL A 342 0.82 2.94 -3.88
CA VAL A 342 1.12 2.96 -2.44
C VAL A 342 -0.16 3.15 -1.62
N PRO A 343 -0.33 2.48 -0.46
CA PRO A 343 -1.51 2.65 0.38
C PRO A 343 -1.49 4.02 1.05
N PHE A 344 -2.67 4.64 1.17
CA PHE A 344 -2.84 5.90 1.89
C PHE A 344 -2.27 5.83 3.30
N GLU A 345 -2.43 4.71 4.00
CA GLU A 345 -1.91 4.56 5.37
C GLU A 345 -0.38 4.71 5.43
N ALA A 346 0.37 4.18 4.47
CA ALA A 346 1.82 4.34 4.40
C ALA A 346 2.21 5.81 4.18
N MET A 347 1.48 6.49 3.28
CA MET A 347 1.67 7.92 2.99
C MET A 347 1.25 8.81 4.16
N ARG A 348 0.20 8.44 4.90
CA ARG A 348 -0.29 9.13 6.09
C ARG A 348 0.73 9.05 7.22
N GLN A 349 1.31 7.86 7.46
CA GLN A 349 2.39 7.68 8.43
C GLN A 349 3.60 8.54 8.07
N ALA A 350 4.04 8.51 6.80
CA ALA A 350 5.15 9.33 6.33
C ALA A 350 4.87 10.84 6.46
N GLY A 351 3.71 11.31 6.04
CA GLY A 351 3.33 12.71 6.10
C GLY A 351 3.31 13.23 7.54
N ARG A 352 2.71 12.46 8.46
CA ARG A 352 2.69 12.80 9.89
C ARG A 352 4.07 12.76 10.52
N TYR A 353 4.92 11.81 10.13
CA TYR A 353 6.32 11.75 10.57
C TYR A 353 7.06 13.06 10.22
N TYR A 354 6.97 13.52 8.98
CA TYR A 354 7.63 14.76 8.56
C TYR A 354 6.98 16.02 9.14
N LEU A 355 5.65 16.06 9.27
CA LEU A 355 4.95 17.15 9.96
C LEU A 355 5.45 17.31 11.40
N ARG A 356 5.62 16.21 12.14
CA ARG A 356 6.19 16.24 13.50
C ARG A 356 7.61 16.77 13.55
N ARG A 357 8.47 16.35 12.60
CA ARG A 357 9.84 16.89 12.50
C ARG A 357 9.87 18.39 12.19
N MET A 358 8.87 18.89 11.48
CA MET A 358 8.71 20.31 11.20
C MET A 358 8.00 21.08 12.32
N GLN A 359 7.62 20.42 13.42
CA GLN A 359 6.78 21.00 14.49
C GLN A 359 5.48 21.61 13.92
N LYS A 360 4.85 20.89 12.99
CA LYS A 360 3.57 21.22 12.37
C LYS A 360 2.48 20.26 12.85
N SER A 361 1.23 20.66 12.67
CA SER A 361 0.09 19.83 13.04
C SER A 361 -0.01 18.61 12.13
N THR A 362 -0.30 17.46 12.72
CA THR A 362 -0.60 16.20 12.01
C THR A 362 -2.08 16.04 11.67
N GLY A 363 -2.94 16.92 12.18
CA GLY A 363 -4.39 16.94 11.97
C GLY A 363 -4.83 17.95 10.91
N ILE A 364 -4.24 17.84 9.71
CA ILE A 364 -4.62 18.59 8.50
C ILE A 364 -5.36 17.67 7.52
N PRO A 365 -6.02 18.19 6.47
CA PRO A 365 -6.72 17.36 5.48
C PRO A 365 -5.85 16.24 4.92
N ALA A 366 -6.46 15.06 4.66
CA ALA A 366 -5.74 13.86 4.24
C ALA A 366 -4.83 14.09 3.02
N ARG A 367 -5.31 14.85 2.02
CA ARG A 367 -4.53 15.20 0.83
C ARG A 367 -3.27 16.01 1.19
N ASP A 368 -3.37 16.95 2.12
CA ASP A 368 -2.23 17.79 2.54
C ASP A 368 -1.17 16.98 3.31
N VAL A 369 -1.61 15.99 4.10
CA VAL A 369 -0.69 15.03 4.74
C VAL A 369 0.09 14.25 3.69
N VAL A 370 -0.60 13.74 2.65
CA VAL A 370 0.05 13.02 1.55
C VAL A 370 0.96 13.95 0.75
N THR A 371 0.54 15.17 0.44
CA THR A 371 1.39 16.17 -0.24
C THR A 371 2.68 16.43 0.53
N THR A 372 2.59 16.51 1.87
CA THR A 372 3.78 16.65 2.73
C THR A 372 4.71 15.45 2.60
N ALA A 373 4.16 14.22 2.60
CA ALA A 373 4.94 13.01 2.41
C ALA A 373 5.65 12.99 1.03
N VAL A 374 4.91 13.28 -0.04
CA VAL A 374 5.42 13.33 -1.42
C VAL A 374 6.61 14.29 -1.53
N GLN A 375 6.47 15.49 -0.97
CA GLN A 375 7.53 16.50 -0.99
C GLN A 375 8.74 16.12 -0.15
N ALA A 376 8.53 15.66 1.10
CA ALA A 376 9.63 15.35 2.01
C ALA A 376 10.44 14.11 1.60
N MET A 377 9.75 13.12 1.00
CA MET A 377 10.38 11.93 0.47
C MET A 377 11.00 12.15 -0.93
N GLY A 378 10.62 13.23 -1.61
CA GLY A 378 11.05 13.50 -2.97
C GLY A 378 10.53 12.45 -3.95
N LEU A 379 9.26 12.03 -3.81
CA LEU A 379 8.64 10.99 -4.66
C LEU A 379 8.50 11.39 -6.13
N GLY A 380 8.68 12.68 -6.42
CA GLY A 380 8.61 13.25 -7.77
C GLY A 380 9.97 13.50 -8.41
N ASP A 381 11.04 12.85 -7.96
CA ASP A 381 12.42 13.16 -8.37
C ASP A 381 12.73 12.73 -9.82
N VAL A 382 12.32 11.51 -10.20
CA VAL A 382 12.57 10.95 -11.54
C VAL A 382 11.32 10.89 -12.42
N THR A 383 10.15 10.75 -11.80
CA THR A 383 8.85 10.65 -12.46
C THR A 383 7.81 11.50 -11.72
N ASN A 384 6.73 11.92 -12.40
CA ASN A 384 5.67 12.70 -11.73
C ASN A 384 4.84 11.81 -10.79
N PHE A 385 4.69 12.22 -9.54
CA PHE A 385 3.84 11.52 -8.57
C PHE A 385 2.41 12.07 -8.58
N ASP A 386 1.52 11.41 -9.31
CA ASP A 386 0.08 11.72 -9.32
C ASP A 386 -0.61 11.06 -8.12
N ILE A 387 -0.98 11.86 -7.10
CA ILE A 387 -1.59 11.37 -5.86
C ILE A 387 -2.88 10.58 -6.15
N ASP A 388 -3.68 11.02 -7.12
CA ASP A 388 -5.01 10.44 -7.37
C ASP A 388 -4.92 9.06 -8.03
N LYS A 389 -3.78 8.76 -8.67
CA LYS A 389 -3.50 7.44 -9.29
C LYS A 389 -2.64 6.55 -8.43
N LYS A 390 -1.62 7.13 -7.78
CA LYS A 390 -0.59 6.39 -7.05
C LYS A 390 -1.01 6.04 -5.62
N VAL A 391 -1.96 6.76 -5.01
CA VAL A 391 -2.32 6.56 -3.58
C VAL A 391 -3.68 5.86 -3.43
N ILE A 392 -3.64 4.55 -3.16
CA ILE A 392 -4.86 3.75 -2.98
C ILE A 392 -5.46 3.97 -1.59
N GLY A 393 -6.77 4.15 -1.55
CA GLY A 393 -7.53 4.33 -0.30
C GLY A 393 -7.37 5.72 0.31
N LEU A 394 -6.94 6.71 -0.48
CA LEU A 394 -7.03 8.11 -0.09
C LEU A 394 -8.51 8.44 0.17
N PRO A 395 -8.88 9.03 1.33
CA PRO A 395 -10.24 9.46 1.56
C PRO A 395 -10.65 10.50 0.51
N VAL A 396 -11.59 10.14 -0.36
CA VAL A 396 -12.22 11.03 -1.33
C VAL A 396 -13.66 11.24 -0.89
N GLN A 397 -14.11 12.49 -0.92
CA GLN A 397 -15.52 12.80 -0.71
C GLN A 397 -16.24 12.59 -2.03
N ASP A 398 -16.86 11.42 -2.18
CA ASP A 398 -17.61 11.06 -3.37
C ASP A 398 -19.10 11.01 -3.03
N GLY A 399 -19.82 12.08 -3.39
CA GLY A 399 -21.24 12.22 -3.13
C GLY A 399 -21.85 13.36 -3.94
N PRO A 400 -23.09 13.20 -4.45
CA PRO A 400 -23.73 14.22 -5.28
C PRO A 400 -23.95 15.55 -4.53
N LEU A 401 -24.14 15.52 -3.21
CA LEU A 401 -24.39 16.71 -2.40
C LEU A 401 -23.10 17.40 -1.96
N VAL A 402 -22.14 16.65 -1.38
CA VAL A 402 -20.89 17.22 -0.86
C VAL A 402 -20.01 17.85 -1.96
N ASN A 403 -20.21 17.43 -3.22
CA ASN A 403 -19.51 17.98 -4.37
C ASN A 403 -20.22 19.18 -5.03
N MET A 404 -21.38 19.60 -4.53
CA MET A 404 -22.03 20.83 -4.99
C MET A 404 -21.28 22.06 -4.51
N LYS A 405 -21.37 23.16 -5.28
CA LYS A 405 -21.00 24.46 -4.73
C LYS A 405 -21.96 24.82 -3.61
N VAL A 406 -21.47 25.52 -2.59
CA VAL A 406 -22.30 25.92 -1.44
C VAL A 406 -23.60 26.62 -1.86
N ALA A 407 -23.54 27.50 -2.87
CA ALA A 407 -24.74 28.17 -3.40
C ALA A 407 -25.76 27.17 -3.98
N ASP A 408 -25.29 26.22 -4.80
CA ASP A 408 -26.13 25.21 -5.43
C ASP A 408 -26.72 24.25 -4.39
N PHE A 409 -25.92 23.87 -3.37
CA PHE A 409 -26.39 23.04 -2.25
C PHE A 409 -27.49 23.72 -1.43
N VAL A 410 -27.32 25.02 -1.14
CA VAL A 410 -28.35 25.81 -0.43
C VAL A 410 -29.63 25.92 -1.25
N ASP A 411 -29.51 26.17 -2.56
CA ASP A 411 -30.67 26.17 -3.47
C ASP A 411 -31.34 24.80 -3.48
N GLU A 412 -30.58 23.71 -3.56
CA GLU A 412 -31.08 22.33 -3.57
C GLU A 412 -31.88 21.99 -2.31
N VAL A 413 -31.37 22.34 -1.12
CA VAL A 413 -32.06 22.15 0.17
C VAL A 413 -33.38 22.94 0.25
N SER A 414 -33.53 24.00 -0.55
CA SER A 414 -34.73 24.83 -0.58
C SER A 414 -35.76 24.41 -1.63
N ARG A 415 -35.47 23.38 -2.43
CA ARG A 415 -36.39 22.89 -3.48
C ARG A 415 -37.56 22.10 -2.89
N ASP A 416 -38.60 21.93 -3.71
CA ASP A 416 -39.73 21.04 -3.42
C ASP A 416 -39.33 19.56 -3.67
N THR A 417 -38.28 19.13 -2.98
CA THR A 417 -37.77 17.75 -2.98
C THR A 417 -37.69 17.24 -1.53
N PRO A 418 -37.92 15.94 -1.29
CA PRO A 418 -37.91 15.39 0.06
C PRO A 418 -36.49 15.17 0.62
N ALA A 419 -35.46 15.23 -0.22
CA ALA A 419 -34.04 15.16 0.14
C ALA A 419 -33.22 16.02 -0.85
N PRO A 420 -32.11 16.67 -0.44
CA PRO A 420 -31.48 16.63 0.88
C PRO A 420 -32.32 17.29 1.97
N GLY A 421 -32.30 16.71 3.18
CA GLY A 421 -33.18 17.08 4.28
C GLY A 421 -32.46 17.56 5.54
N GLY A 422 -33.20 17.62 6.64
CA GLY A 422 -32.66 18.07 7.93
C GLY A 422 -31.53 17.20 8.48
N GLY A 423 -31.48 15.90 8.14
CA GLY A 423 -30.40 15.00 8.54
C GLY A 423 -29.08 15.35 7.83
N SER A 424 -29.14 15.59 6.52
CA SER A 424 -27.99 16.03 5.71
C SER A 424 -27.44 17.37 6.23
N ILE A 425 -28.32 18.32 6.59
CA ILE A 425 -27.91 19.61 7.19
C ILE A 425 -27.32 19.43 8.60
N ALA A 426 -27.87 18.52 9.41
CA ALA A 426 -27.33 18.23 10.73
C ALA A 426 -25.92 17.64 10.65
N ALA A 427 -25.66 16.76 9.68
CA ALA A 427 -24.34 16.22 9.39
C ALA A 427 -23.35 17.32 8.95
N LEU A 428 -23.74 18.17 8.00
CA LEU A 428 -22.93 19.31 7.55
C LEU A 428 -22.61 20.27 8.71
N ALA A 429 -23.59 20.58 9.56
CA ALA A 429 -23.38 21.45 10.72
C ALA A 429 -22.33 20.86 11.68
N GLY A 430 -22.41 19.56 11.98
CA GLY A 430 -21.39 18.87 12.75
C GLY A 430 -20.01 18.93 12.09
N ALA A 431 -19.93 18.68 10.77
CA ALA A 431 -18.67 18.70 10.03
C ALA A 431 -18.00 20.07 10.08
N LEU A 432 -18.76 21.16 9.93
CA LEU A 432 -18.25 22.52 10.09
C LEU A 432 -17.78 22.79 11.52
N GLY A 433 -18.46 22.25 12.53
CA GLY A 433 -18.02 22.31 13.92
C GLY A 433 -16.66 21.62 14.14
N ALA A 434 -16.50 20.42 13.57
CA ALA A 434 -15.25 19.67 13.63
C ALA A 434 -14.12 20.38 12.89
N ALA A 435 -14.40 20.97 11.73
CA ALA A 435 -13.43 21.76 10.98
C ALA A 435 -12.92 22.97 11.79
N LEU A 436 -13.81 23.67 12.51
CA LEU A 436 -13.42 24.79 13.37
C LEU A 436 -12.58 24.32 14.57
N ALA A 437 -12.91 23.19 15.20
CA ALA A 437 -12.08 22.61 16.26
C ALA A 437 -10.65 22.29 15.75
N SER A 438 -10.56 21.67 14.57
CA SER A 438 -9.27 21.39 13.92
C SER A 438 -8.51 22.68 13.58
N MET A 439 -9.19 23.71 13.06
CA MET A 439 -8.58 25.01 12.76
C MET A 439 -7.98 25.66 14.00
N VAL A 440 -8.70 25.67 15.13
CA VAL A 440 -8.19 26.24 16.39
C VAL A 440 -6.93 25.52 16.84
N ALA A 441 -6.91 24.19 16.81
CA ALA A 441 -5.70 23.43 17.13
C ALA A 441 -4.55 23.77 16.15
N ASN A 442 -4.82 23.79 14.85
CA ASN A 442 -3.82 24.05 13.81
C ASN A 442 -3.24 25.46 13.87
N LEU A 443 -4.02 26.47 14.29
CA LEU A 443 -3.55 27.84 14.51
C LEU A 443 -2.80 28.04 15.83
N SER A 444 -2.84 27.04 16.70
CA SER A 444 -2.08 27.00 17.96
C SER A 444 -0.73 26.31 17.76
N VAL A 445 -0.72 25.20 17.01
CA VAL A 445 0.51 24.45 16.69
C VAL A 445 1.53 25.32 15.95
N GLY A 446 2.80 25.24 16.37
CA GLY A 446 3.93 25.94 15.75
C GLY A 446 4.20 27.33 16.33
N LYS A 447 3.46 27.75 17.36
CA LYS A 447 3.81 28.90 18.19
C LYS A 447 4.44 28.40 19.50
N GLY A 448 5.59 28.97 19.85
CA GLY A 448 6.37 28.49 21.00
C GLY A 448 5.66 28.52 22.36
N GLU A 449 4.60 29.31 22.51
CA GLU A 449 3.80 29.34 23.75
C GLU A 449 2.92 28.08 23.94
N PHE A 450 2.71 27.29 22.88
CA PHE A 450 1.91 26.06 22.91
C PHE A 450 2.76 24.77 22.76
N ASP A 451 4.09 24.87 22.83
CA ASP A 451 4.98 23.71 22.64
C ASP A 451 4.71 22.62 23.69
N ASP A 452 4.39 23.00 24.93
CA ASP A 452 4.02 22.06 26.00
C ASP A 452 2.71 21.31 25.73
N GLN A 453 1.83 21.86 24.89
CA GLN A 453 0.56 21.24 24.47
C GLN A 453 0.63 20.66 23.05
N TYR A 454 1.81 20.60 22.42
CA TYR A 454 1.97 20.22 21.01
C TYR A 454 1.28 18.87 20.68
N ASP A 455 1.55 17.84 21.49
CA ASP A 455 0.99 16.50 21.28
C ASP A 455 -0.53 16.47 21.48
N GLU A 456 -1.05 17.18 22.50
CA GLU A 456 -2.48 17.29 22.75
C GLU A 456 -3.22 18.03 21.63
N LEU A 457 -2.62 19.11 21.11
CA LEU A 457 -3.16 19.85 19.97
C LEU A 457 -3.16 19.02 18.69
N CYS A 458 -2.11 18.24 18.45
CA CYS A 458 -2.04 17.33 17.31
C CYS A 458 -3.12 16.23 17.42
N ASP A 459 -3.25 15.56 18.57
CA ASP A 459 -4.30 14.56 18.79
C ASP A 459 -5.71 15.14 18.59
N LEU A 460 -5.96 16.34 19.14
CA LEU A 460 -7.22 17.05 18.95
C LEU A 460 -7.50 17.30 17.47
N ALA A 461 -6.52 17.83 16.74
CA ALA A 461 -6.67 18.15 15.33
C ALA A 461 -6.93 16.89 14.49
N GLU A 462 -6.26 15.77 14.80
CA GLU A 462 -6.46 14.49 14.11
C GLU A 462 -7.86 13.93 14.34
N ARG A 463 -8.33 13.94 15.60
CA ARG A 463 -9.69 13.50 15.95
C ARG A 463 -10.75 14.39 15.32
N ALA A 464 -10.51 15.69 15.29
CA ALA A 464 -11.38 16.64 14.62
C ALA A 464 -11.45 16.43 13.10
N GLN A 465 -10.34 16.11 12.43
CA GLN A 465 -10.36 15.72 11.01
C GLN A 465 -11.15 14.42 10.78
N ALA A 466 -10.96 13.41 11.64
CA ALA A 466 -11.71 12.14 11.53
C ALA A 466 -13.23 12.36 11.70
N ALA A 467 -13.64 13.11 12.72
CA ALA A 467 -15.04 13.45 12.94
C ALA A 467 -15.62 14.28 11.77
N LYS A 468 -14.82 15.22 11.24
CA LYS A 468 -15.19 16.03 10.06
C LYS A 468 -15.41 15.14 8.84
N ASP A 469 -14.47 14.25 8.51
CA ASP A 469 -14.58 13.37 7.34
C ASP A 469 -15.78 12.41 7.45
N GLU A 470 -16.02 11.86 8.65
CA GLU A 470 -17.19 11.01 8.91
C GLU A 470 -18.52 11.77 8.75
N LEU A 471 -18.59 13.00 9.26
CA LEU A 471 -19.79 13.83 9.15
C LEU A 471 -20.04 14.36 7.73
N VAL A 472 -18.98 14.62 6.95
CA VAL A 472 -19.15 14.97 5.52
C VAL A 472 -19.74 13.78 4.76
N ALA A 473 -19.22 12.56 4.96
CA ALA A 473 -19.78 11.36 4.34
C ALA A 473 -21.25 11.12 4.75
N ALA A 474 -21.63 11.49 5.98
CA ALA A 474 -23.00 11.37 6.47
C ALA A 474 -24.01 12.31 5.77
N VAL A 475 -23.56 13.36 5.06
CA VAL A 475 -24.43 14.28 4.32
C VAL A 475 -25.17 13.54 3.20
N ASP A 476 -24.43 12.81 2.36
CA ASP A 476 -25.01 12.01 1.28
C ASP A 476 -25.66 10.74 1.82
N ALA A 477 -25.06 10.08 2.82
CA ALA A 477 -25.60 8.84 3.40
C ALA A 477 -27.03 9.02 3.97
N ASP A 478 -27.35 10.20 4.52
CA ASP A 478 -28.69 10.52 5.01
C ASP A 478 -29.72 10.54 3.86
N THR A 479 -29.36 11.16 2.74
CA THR A 479 -30.20 11.22 1.54
C THR A 479 -30.37 9.84 0.90
N GLU A 480 -29.30 9.06 0.83
CA GLU A 480 -29.34 7.69 0.33
C GLU A 480 -30.24 6.78 1.17
N ALA A 481 -30.09 6.83 2.50
CA ALA A 481 -30.92 6.05 3.42
C ALA A 481 -32.41 6.42 3.29
N PHE A 482 -32.74 7.70 3.08
CA PHE A 482 -34.12 8.12 2.84
C PHE A 482 -34.65 7.64 1.48
N ASN A 483 -33.81 7.64 0.44
CA ASN A 483 -34.18 7.12 -0.87
C ASN A 483 -34.54 5.62 -0.84
N GLU A 484 -33.90 4.83 0.03
CA GLU A 484 -34.28 3.43 0.25
C GLU A 484 -35.69 3.28 0.83
N VAL A 485 -36.10 4.17 1.75
CA VAL A 485 -37.47 4.20 2.28
C VAL A 485 -38.47 4.46 1.16
N ILE A 486 -38.19 5.46 0.30
CA ILE A 486 -39.04 5.77 -0.87
C ILE A 486 -39.11 4.58 -1.82
N ALA A 487 -37.98 3.92 -2.11
CA ALA A 487 -37.92 2.75 -2.96
C ALA A 487 -38.78 1.61 -2.41
N GLY A 488 -38.68 1.33 -1.10
CA GLY A 488 -39.55 0.37 -0.41
C GLY A 488 -41.03 0.74 -0.52
N MET A 489 -41.38 2.03 -0.38
CA MET A 489 -42.76 2.50 -0.52
C MET A 489 -43.34 2.26 -1.93
N ARG A 490 -42.49 2.33 -2.97
CA ARG A 490 -42.84 2.14 -4.38
C ARG A 490 -42.97 0.67 -4.80
N MET A 491 -42.59 -0.29 -3.95
CA MET A 491 -42.71 -1.71 -4.27
C MET A 491 -44.18 -2.13 -4.51
N PRO A 492 -44.43 -3.14 -5.37
CA PRO A 492 -45.77 -3.70 -5.60
C PRO A 492 -46.46 -4.17 -4.31
N LYS A 493 -47.80 -4.24 -4.35
CA LYS A 493 -48.62 -4.55 -3.17
C LYS A 493 -49.85 -5.41 -3.50
N ASP A 494 -49.79 -6.16 -4.59
CA ASP A 494 -50.94 -6.87 -5.17
C ASP A 494 -51.08 -8.29 -4.62
N THR A 495 -49.98 -8.93 -4.18
CA THR A 495 -50.00 -10.26 -3.56
C THR A 495 -49.56 -10.24 -2.09
N PRO A 496 -49.95 -11.26 -1.28
CA PRO A 496 -49.47 -11.38 0.11
C PRO A 496 -47.94 -11.38 0.24
N GLU A 497 -47.24 -12.02 -0.70
CA GLU A 497 -45.78 -12.07 -0.75
C GLU A 497 -45.19 -10.70 -1.06
N GLN A 498 -45.80 -9.95 -1.99
CA GLN A 498 -45.41 -8.58 -2.30
C GLN A 498 -45.64 -7.64 -1.11
N ILE A 499 -46.77 -7.76 -0.41
CA ILE A 499 -47.07 -6.97 0.79
C ILE A 499 -46.05 -7.25 1.91
N ALA A 500 -45.70 -8.51 2.12
CA ALA A 500 -44.69 -8.91 3.11
C ALA A 500 -43.29 -8.38 2.74
N GLY A 501 -42.87 -8.56 1.49
CA GLY A 501 -41.60 -8.06 0.98
C GLY A 501 -41.49 -6.54 1.04
N ARG A 502 -42.55 -5.83 0.64
CA ARG A 502 -42.67 -4.37 0.75
C ARG A 502 -42.56 -3.90 2.20
N SER A 503 -43.26 -4.55 3.13
CA SER A 503 -43.23 -4.17 4.54
C SER A 503 -41.85 -4.40 5.16
N ALA A 504 -41.16 -5.48 4.78
CA ALA A 504 -39.80 -5.77 5.21
C ALA A 504 -38.81 -4.72 4.66
N ALA A 505 -38.91 -4.37 3.38
CA ALA A 505 -38.06 -3.36 2.75
C ALA A 505 -38.26 -1.97 3.37
N ILE A 506 -39.50 -1.54 3.61
CA ILE A 506 -39.80 -0.27 4.29
C ILE A 506 -39.22 -0.24 5.71
N ARG A 507 -39.39 -1.32 6.47
CA ARG A 507 -38.84 -1.42 7.83
C ARG A 507 -37.30 -1.38 7.83
N ALA A 508 -36.66 -2.04 6.86
CA ALA A 508 -35.22 -1.98 6.69
C ALA A 508 -34.75 -0.56 6.34
N GLY A 509 -35.43 0.11 5.40
CA GLY A 509 -35.15 1.49 5.04
C GLY A 509 -35.28 2.46 6.23
N TYR A 510 -36.36 2.37 7.02
CA TYR A 510 -36.52 3.24 8.21
C TYR A 510 -35.46 2.97 9.28
N LYS A 511 -35.01 1.71 9.41
CA LYS A 511 -33.90 1.37 10.29
C LYS A 511 -32.61 2.08 9.83
N ALA A 512 -32.27 1.98 8.55
CA ALA A 512 -31.11 2.68 7.99
C ALA A 512 -31.23 4.22 8.14
N ALA A 513 -32.41 4.77 7.83
CA ALA A 513 -32.72 6.20 7.98
C ALA A 513 -32.73 6.69 9.44
N ALA A 514 -32.83 5.80 10.43
CA ALA A 514 -32.65 6.13 11.84
C ALA A 514 -31.18 5.96 12.30
N GLU A 515 -30.45 4.98 11.75
CA GLU A 515 -29.06 4.68 12.10
C GLU A 515 -28.09 5.78 11.66
N VAL A 516 -28.25 6.33 10.45
CA VAL A 516 -27.39 7.41 9.95
C VAL A 516 -27.48 8.67 10.85
N PRO A 517 -28.67 9.24 11.13
CA PRO A 517 -28.78 10.38 12.05
C PRO A 517 -28.37 10.04 13.48
N LEU A 518 -28.56 8.81 13.96
CA LEU A 518 -28.08 8.41 15.28
C LEU A 518 -26.56 8.51 15.36
N ARG A 519 -25.85 8.02 14.33
CA ARG A 519 -24.40 8.14 14.26
C ARG A 519 -23.98 9.61 14.13
N THR A 520 -24.64 10.39 13.28
CA THR A 520 -24.42 11.85 13.18
C THR A 520 -24.55 12.55 14.53
N ALA A 521 -25.57 12.22 15.34
CA ALA A 521 -25.75 12.80 16.66
C ALA A 521 -24.60 12.43 17.63
N GLN A 522 -24.12 11.18 17.57
CA GLN A 522 -22.99 10.72 18.39
C GLN A 522 -21.69 11.44 18.02
N VAL A 523 -21.40 11.56 16.73
CA VAL A 523 -20.18 12.23 16.25
C VAL A 523 -20.26 13.73 16.55
N CYS A 524 -21.41 14.40 16.30
CA CYS A 524 -21.60 15.79 16.70
C CYS A 524 -21.41 16.01 18.22
N ARG A 525 -21.77 15.02 19.05
CA ARG A 525 -21.52 15.09 20.50
C ARG A 525 -20.04 15.02 20.83
N GLU A 526 -19.27 14.19 20.13
CA GLU A 526 -17.81 14.19 20.22
C GLU A 526 -17.22 15.53 19.76
N VAL A 527 -17.74 16.11 18.67
CA VAL A 527 -17.31 17.44 18.19
C VAL A 527 -17.50 18.52 19.26
N LEU A 528 -18.59 18.49 20.03
CA LEU A 528 -18.77 19.41 21.17
C LEU A 528 -17.63 19.29 22.19
N ASP A 529 -17.19 18.06 22.49
CA ASP A 529 -16.10 17.82 23.43
C ASP A 529 -14.74 18.25 22.83
N LEU A 530 -14.55 18.09 21.51
CA LEU A 530 -13.39 18.61 20.78
C LEU A 530 -13.35 20.14 20.77
N CYS A 531 -14.46 20.81 20.50
CA CYS A 531 -14.54 22.28 20.58
C CYS A 531 -14.25 22.79 22.00
N ARG A 532 -14.73 22.08 23.03
CA ARG A 532 -14.43 22.41 24.42
C ARG A 532 -12.94 22.23 24.73
N ALA A 533 -12.33 21.15 24.27
CA ALA A 533 -10.89 20.93 24.44
C ALA A 533 -10.09 22.01 23.71
N ALA A 534 -10.45 22.33 22.46
CA ALA A 534 -9.80 23.37 21.65
C ALA A 534 -9.89 24.74 22.33
N ALA A 535 -11.02 25.03 22.99
CA ALA A 535 -11.18 26.23 23.81
C ALA A 535 -10.30 26.24 25.08
N GLY A 536 -9.91 25.08 25.60
CA GLY A 536 -9.11 24.96 26.82
C GLY A 536 -7.60 25.06 26.58
N ILE A 537 -7.11 24.49 25.48
CA ILE A 537 -5.67 24.37 25.19
C ILE A 537 -5.22 25.16 23.96
N GLY A 538 -6.16 25.72 23.19
CA GLY A 538 -5.87 26.44 21.96
C GLY A 538 -5.64 27.93 22.16
N ASN A 539 -5.26 28.58 21.07
CA ASN A 539 -4.95 29.99 20.99
C ASN A 539 -6.17 30.88 21.30
N GLU A 540 -6.04 31.73 22.32
CA GLU A 540 -7.08 32.66 22.79
C GLU A 540 -7.62 33.57 21.67
N ALA A 541 -6.78 33.94 20.70
CA ALA A 541 -7.16 34.84 19.61
C ALA A 541 -8.21 34.23 18.64
N VAL A 542 -8.43 32.92 18.67
CA VAL A 542 -9.38 32.19 17.80
C VAL A 542 -10.44 31.44 18.60
N MET A 543 -10.65 31.84 19.86
CA MET A 543 -11.64 31.23 20.74
C MET A 543 -13.08 31.38 20.25
N SER A 544 -13.36 32.45 19.49
CA SER A 544 -14.64 32.61 18.81
C SER A 544 -14.93 31.44 17.87
N ASP A 545 -13.91 30.90 17.20
CA ASP A 545 -14.05 29.80 16.25
C ASP A 545 -14.41 28.49 16.97
N ALA A 546 -13.80 28.22 18.13
CA ALA A 546 -14.20 27.10 18.99
C ALA A 546 -15.65 27.24 19.48
N GLY A 547 -16.07 28.47 19.83
CA GLY A 547 -17.43 28.78 20.24
C GLY A 547 -18.47 28.56 19.13
N VAL A 548 -18.20 29.07 17.93
CA VAL A 548 -19.04 28.84 16.74
C VAL A 548 -19.07 27.35 16.41
N GLY A 549 -17.93 26.66 16.47
CA GLY A 549 -17.87 25.22 16.23
C GLY A 549 -18.76 24.43 17.19
N ALA A 550 -18.77 24.79 18.47
CA ALA A 550 -19.64 24.17 19.47
C ALA A 550 -21.13 24.44 19.18
N LEU A 551 -21.50 25.64 18.73
CA LEU A 551 -22.89 25.95 18.35
C LEU A 551 -23.33 25.14 17.13
N MET A 552 -22.47 25.01 16.12
CA MET A 552 -22.73 24.21 14.93
C MET A 552 -22.89 22.73 15.28
N ALA A 553 -22.00 22.19 16.13
CA ALA A 553 -22.11 20.82 16.61
C ALA A 553 -23.37 20.59 17.45
N LEU A 554 -23.77 21.55 18.29
CA LEU A 554 -25.02 21.46 19.06
C LEU A 554 -26.24 21.41 18.15
N ALA A 555 -26.28 22.27 17.13
CA ALA A 555 -27.33 22.24 16.11
C ALA A 555 -27.35 20.90 15.36
N GLY A 556 -26.17 20.37 15.02
CA GLY A 556 -26.01 19.03 14.44
C GLY A 556 -26.58 17.92 15.33
N VAL A 557 -26.23 17.88 16.62
CA VAL A 557 -26.78 16.89 17.58
C VAL A 557 -28.31 16.98 17.63
N GLN A 558 -28.86 18.19 17.83
CA GLN A 558 -30.30 18.38 17.99
C GLN A 558 -31.06 18.04 16.70
N GLY A 559 -30.56 18.51 15.55
CA GLY A 559 -31.13 18.23 14.24
C GLY A 559 -31.12 16.73 13.94
N ALA A 560 -30.00 16.05 14.20
CA ALA A 560 -29.88 14.61 13.99
C ALA A 560 -30.84 13.82 14.91
N VAL A 561 -30.97 14.20 16.18
CA VAL A 561 -31.93 13.58 17.12
C VAL A 561 -33.39 13.75 16.66
N HIS A 562 -33.75 14.89 16.06
CA HIS A 562 -35.07 15.06 15.45
C HIS A 562 -35.31 14.07 14.30
N ASN A 563 -34.30 13.85 13.45
CA ASN A 563 -34.36 12.88 12.35
C ASN A 563 -34.39 11.42 12.84
N VAL A 564 -33.73 11.09 13.95
CA VAL A 564 -33.91 9.77 14.59
C VAL A 564 -35.36 9.59 15.01
N ARG A 565 -35.93 10.57 15.73
CA ARG A 565 -37.27 10.47 16.32
C ARG A 565 -38.40 10.37 15.31
N ILE A 566 -38.26 10.95 14.13
CA ILE A 566 -39.31 10.87 13.09
C ILE A 566 -39.29 9.52 12.35
N ASN A 567 -38.14 8.83 12.33
CA ASN A 567 -37.98 7.52 11.67
C ASN A 567 -38.32 6.33 12.60
N LEU A 568 -38.30 6.52 13.92
CA LEU A 568 -38.77 5.55 14.93
C LEU A 568 -40.29 5.55 15.06
#